data_AF-A0A4Q3IR03-F1
#
_entry.id   AF-A0A4Q3IR03-F1
#
_cell.length_a   1.000
_cell.length_b   1.000
_cell.length_c   1.000
_cell.angle_alpha   90.00
_cell.angle_beta   90.00
_cell.angle_gamma   90.00
#
_symmetry.space_group_name_H-M   'P 1'
#
loop_
_entity.id
_entity.type
_entity.pdbx_description
1 polymer ?
#
loop_
_entity_poly.entity_id
_entity_poly.type
_entity_poly.pdbx_seq_one_letter_code
_entity_poly.pdbx_strand_id
1 'polypeptide(L)' 'LFISHDLKVVRALSHRVVVMQNGKVVEEGPAEEIFQRPREAYTQALLAAALNLETANSAAVRD' A
#
# COMPACT_ATOMS: atom_id res chain seq x y z
N LEU A 1 10.72 -4.04 13.45
CA LEU A 1 10.39 -3.08 12.39
C LEU A 1 10.58 -3.78 11.06
N PHE A 2 9.53 -3.87 10.23
CA PHE A 2 9.56 -4.53 8.92
C PHE A 2 9.46 -3.45 7.83
N ILE A 3 10.30 -3.53 6.80
CA ILE A 3 10.34 -2.55 5.70
C ILE A 3 10.28 -3.33 4.39
N SER A 4 9.28 -3.03 3.56
CA SER A 4 9.08 -3.65 2.25
C SER A 4 8.45 -2.65 1.29
N HIS A 5 8.73 -2.83 0.00
CA HIS A 5 8.04 -2.11 -1.08
C HIS A 5 6.79 -2.86 -1.57
N ASP A 6 6.63 -4.13 -1.18
CA ASP A 6 5.46 -4.94 -1.50
C ASP A 6 4.35 -4.70 -0.47
N LEU A 7 3.31 -4.00 -0.91
CA LEU A 7 2.18 -3.63 -0.06
C LEU A 7 1.31 -4.82 0.37
N LYS A 8 1.30 -5.94 -0.36
CA LYS A 8 0.58 -7.15 0.06
C LYS A 8 1.24 -7.77 1.29
N VAL A 9 2.57 -7.85 1.27
CA VAL A 9 3.34 -8.37 2.39
C VAL A 9 3.22 -7.43 3.60
N VAL A 10 3.30 -6.11 3.37
CA VAL A 10 3.09 -5.12 4.44
C VAL A 10 1.70 -5.27 5.07
N ARG A 11 0.65 -5.40 4.25
CA ARG A 11 -0.73 -5.61 4.72
C ARG A 11 -0.90 -6.89 5.54
N ALA A 12 -0.25 -7.98 5.14
CA ALA A 12 -0.40 -9.27 5.81
C ALA A 12 0.33 -9.35 7.15
N LEU A 13 1.46 -8.63 7.29
CA LEU A 13 2.37 -8.79 8.42
C LEU A 13 2.37 -7.63 9.42
N SER A 14 1.86 -6.46 9.03
CA SER A 14 2.01 -5.24 9.83
C SER A 14 0.71 -4.82 10.51
N HIS A 15 0.78 -4.51 11.80
CA HIS A 15 -0.33 -3.92 12.56
C HIS A 15 -0.41 -2.40 12.38
N ARG A 16 0.75 -1.75 12.21
CA ARG A 16 0.90 -0.31 11.94
C ARG A 16 1.78 -0.12 10.72
N VAL A 17 1.50 0.92 9.94
CA VAL A 17 2.22 1.27 8.72
C VAL A 17 2.66 2.73 8.79
N VAL A 18 3.88 2.99 8.35
CA VAL A 18 4.44 4.33 8.15
C VAL A 18 4.76 4.47 6.68
N VAL A 19 4.17 5.48 6.03
CA VAL A 19 4.42 5.82 4.63
C VAL A 19 5.38 7.00 4.60
N MET A 20 6.44 6.86 3.81
CA MET A 20 7.46 7.89 3.67
C MET A 20 7.60 8.33 2.22
N GLN A 21 7.83 9.63 2.02
CA GLN A 21 8.19 10.22 0.74
C GLN A 21 9.37 11.17 0.94
N ASN A 22 10.41 11.04 0.13
CA ASN A 22 11.59 11.92 0.17
C ASN A 22 12.21 12.06 1.57
N GLY A 23 12.29 10.94 2.31
CA GLY A 23 12.84 10.90 3.66
C GLY A 23 11.94 11.49 4.76
N LYS A 24 10.69 11.86 4.44
CA LYS A 24 9.71 12.38 5.40
C LYS A 24 8.57 11.40 5.59
N VAL A 25 8.13 11.22 6.83
CA VAL A 25 6.86 10.54 7.12
C VAL A 25 5.73 11.42 6.61
N VAL A 26 4.92 10.87 5.70
CA VAL A 26 3.75 11.56 5.17
C VAL A 26 2.48 11.04 5.81
N GLU A 27 2.42 9.75 6.17
CA GLU A 27 1.25 9.15 6.80
C GLU A 27 1.67 8.03 7.74
N GLU A 28 0.97 7.89 8.87
CA GLU A 28 1.18 6.80 9.83
C GLU A 28 -0.16 6.41 10.46
N GLY A 29 -0.39 5.11 10.63
CA GLY A 29 -1.60 4.64 11.30
C GLY A 29 -1.70 3.12 11.40
N PRO A 30 -2.83 2.60 11.92
CA PRO A 30 -3.18 1.20 11.80
C PRO A 30 -3.15 0.77 10.32
N ALA A 31 -2.59 -0.40 10.04
CA ALA A 31 -2.50 -0.88 8.66
C ALA A 31 -3.87 -0.84 7.96
N GLU A 32 -4.91 -1.32 8.64
CA GLU A 32 -6.27 -1.32 8.12
C GLU A 32 -6.75 0.07 7.69
N GLU A 33 -6.48 1.11 8.47
CA GLU A 33 -6.86 2.48 8.14
C GLU A 33 -6.07 3.03 6.95
N ILE A 34 -4.75 2.80 6.91
CA ILE A 34 -3.90 3.21 5.79
C ILE A 34 -4.35 2.54 4.48
N PHE A 35 -4.74 1.27 4.51
CA PHE A 35 -5.16 0.53 3.33
C PHE A 35 -6.61 0.81 2.90
N GLN A 36 -7.53 1.05 3.83
CA GLN A 36 -8.96 1.24 3.51
C GLN A 36 -9.36 2.71 3.37
N ARG A 37 -8.76 3.60 4.16
CA ARG A 37 -9.09 5.03 4.23
C ARG A 37 -7.82 5.89 4.26
N PRO A 38 -6.93 5.77 3.25
CA PRO A 38 -5.72 6.59 3.17
C PRO A 38 -6.06 8.08 3.09
N ARG A 39 -5.43 8.88 3.94
CA ARG A 39 -5.70 10.31 4.05
C ARG A 39 -4.82 11.14 3.14
N GLU A 40 -3.57 10.71 2.90
CA GLU A 40 -2.66 11.45 2.05
C GLU A 40 -2.82 11.09 0.57
N ALA A 41 -2.78 12.12 -0.28
CA ALA A 41 -2.88 11.95 -1.73
C ALA A 41 -1.77 11.04 -2.29
N TYR A 42 -0.57 11.10 -1.71
CA TYR A 42 0.52 10.21 -2.11
C TYR A 42 0.24 8.75 -1.76
N THR A 43 -0.28 8.47 -0.56
CA THR A 43 -0.65 7.12 -0.13
C THR A 43 -1.77 6.56 -1.01
N GLN A 44 -2.77 7.38 -1.35
CA GLN A 44 -3.83 7.02 -2.29
C GLN A 44 -3.27 6.62 -3.67
N ALA A 45 -2.38 7.44 -4.22
CA ALA A 45 -1.74 7.16 -5.51
C ALA A 45 -0.87 5.89 -5.46
N LEU A 46 -0.13 5.69 -4.37
CA LEU A 46 0.70 4.51 -4.14
C LEU A 46 -0.14 3.23 -4.10
N LEU A 47 -1.23 3.25 -3.32
CA LEU A 47 -2.15 2.11 -3.21
C LEU A 47 -2.86 1.83 -4.53
N ALA A 48 -3.33 2.87 -5.22
CA ALA A 48 -3.96 2.74 -6.53
C ALA A 48 -2.99 2.10 -7.54
N ALA A 49 -1.75 2.56 -7.62
CA ALA A 49 -0.76 2.00 -8.53
C ALA A 49 -0.42 0.54 -8.20
N ALA A 50 -0.19 0.24 -6.91
CA ALA A 50 0.21 -1.09 -6.47
C ALA A 50 -0.93 -2.13 -6.54
N LEU A 51 -2.18 -1.71 -6.34
CA LEU A 51 -3.35 -2.60 -6.29
C LEU A 51 -4.11 -2.67 -7.63
N ASN A 52 -4.08 -1.63 -8.48
CA ASN A 52 -4.72 -1.68 -9.80
C ASN A 52 -3.94 -2.52 -10.82
N LEU A 53 -2.61 -2.66 -10.66
CA LEU A 53 -1.80 -3.54 -11.52
C LEU A 53 -2.23 -5.02 -11.40
N GLU A 54 -2.78 -5.43 -10.26
CA GLU A 54 -3.29 -6.78 -10.05
C GLU A 54 -4.63 -7.06 -10.72
N THR A 55 -5.54 -6.07 -10.78
CA THR A 55 -6.82 -6.25 -11.49
C THR A 55 -6.59 -6.47 -12.99
N ALA A 56 -5.52 -5.90 -13.55
CA ALA A 56 -5.11 -6.14 -14.93
C ALA A 56 -4.35 -7.46 -15.13
N ASN A 57 -3.57 -7.93 -14.15
CA ASN A 57 -2.72 -9.11 -14.30
C ASN A 57 -3.44 -10.46 -14.01
N SER A 58 -4.50 -10.47 -13.19
CA SER A 58 -5.30 -11.69 -12.98
C SER A 58 -6.33 -11.97 -14.08
N ALA A 59 -6.66 -10.98 -14.92
CA ALA A 59 -7.55 -11.16 -16.08
C ALA A 59 -6.83 -11.76 -17.30
N ALA A 60 -5.50 -11.73 -17.34
CA ALA A 60 -4.69 -12.15 -18.49
C ALA A 60 -4.22 -13.62 -18.45
N VAL A 61 -4.67 -14.43 -17.47
CA VAL A 61 -4.25 -15.84 -17.29
C VAL A 61 -5.40 -16.83 -17.58
N ARG A 62 -6.47 -16.39 -18.27
CA ARG A 62 -7.48 -17.30 -18.83
C ARG A 62 -7.45 -17.22 -20.36
N ASP A 63 -6.48 -17.90 -20.97
CA ASP A 63 -6.56 -18.45 -22.33
C ASP A 63 -5.74 -19.76 -22.37
#